data_AF-A0A2H9YS45-F1
#
_entry.id   AF-A0A2H9YS45-F1
#
_cell.length_a   1.000
_cell.length_b   1.000
_cell.length_c   1.000
_cell.angle_alpha   90.00
_cell.angle_beta   90.00
_cell.angle_gamma   90.00
#
_symmetry.space_group_name_H-M   'P 1'
#
loop_
_entity.id
_entity.type
_entity.pdbx_description
1 polymer ?
#
loop_
_entity_poly.entity_id
_entity_poly.type
_entity_poly.pdbx_seq_one_letter_code
_entity_poly.pdbx_strand_id
1 'polypeptide(L)'
;MNVKTIPIKAALLSIAILLSGCFAQAESIEDQPQIDIAAQHYEVESMHCNQVCVATVKANNYSIYVEYRLDDASVEFLDILNVVHFDKTINAYVDRYEIEKINAAIAGGVK
;
A
#
# COMPACT_ATOMS: atom_id res chain seq x y z
N MET A 1 2.10 71.38 -33.80
CA MET A 1 1.67 70.46 -32.72
C MET A 1 2.56 69.24 -32.77
N ASN A 2 3.29 68.99 -31.67
CA ASN A 2 4.29 67.94 -31.50
C ASN A 2 3.63 66.57 -31.35
N VAL A 3 3.96 65.61 -32.20
CA VAL A 3 3.67 64.19 -31.95
C VAL A 3 4.98 63.52 -31.61
N LYS A 4 5.20 63.27 -30.32
CA LYS A 4 6.35 62.51 -29.82
C LYS A 4 6.21 61.04 -30.26
N THR A 5 7.22 60.53 -30.97
CA THR A 5 7.41 59.12 -31.23
C THR A 5 7.75 58.38 -29.92
N ILE A 6 6.98 57.35 -29.59
CA ILE A 6 7.22 56.45 -28.46
C ILE A 6 7.95 55.21 -28.99
N PRO A 7 9.19 54.90 -28.56
CA PRO A 7 9.85 53.67 -28.95
C PRO A 7 9.41 52.55 -27.98
N ILE A 8 8.42 51.76 -28.37
CA ILE A 8 8.08 50.53 -27.63
C ILE A 8 9.14 49.49 -27.98
N LYS A 9 10.17 49.40 -27.13
CA LYS A 9 11.10 48.27 -27.12
C LYS A 9 10.31 47.02 -26.73
N ALA A 10 9.88 46.26 -27.73
CA ALA A 10 9.30 44.94 -27.54
C ALA A 10 10.42 43.97 -27.10
N ALA A 11 10.73 43.96 -25.81
CA ALA A 11 11.48 42.89 -25.18
C ALA A 11 10.54 41.69 -25.02
N LEU A 12 10.51 40.82 -26.03
CA LEU A 12 9.89 39.49 -25.93
C LEU A 12 10.70 38.66 -24.92
N LEU A 13 10.23 38.65 -23.68
CA LEU A 13 10.77 37.80 -22.62
C LEU A 13 10.23 36.39 -22.82
N SER A 14 10.99 35.55 -23.52
CA SER A 14 10.70 34.13 -23.70
C SER A 14 10.82 33.41 -22.35
N ILE A 15 9.70 33.22 -21.66
CA ILE A 15 9.62 32.39 -20.45
C ILE A 15 9.66 30.92 -20.91
N ALA A 16 10.87 30.36 -21.04
CA ALA A 16 11.07 28.94 -21.24
C ALA A 16 10.93 28.23 -19.90
N ILE A 17 9.74 27.69 -19.63
CA ILE A 17 9.49 26.85 -18.46
C ILE A 17 10.10 25.48 -18.76
N LEU A 18 11.31 25.23 -18.27
CA LEU A 18 11.87 23.89 -18.23
C LEU A 18 11.17 23.12 -17.09
N LEU A 19 10.10 22.40 -17.43
CA LEU A 19 9.55 21.34 -16.58
C LEU A 19 10.51 20.15 -16.62
N SER A 20 11.59 20.22 -15.85
CA SER A 20 12.38 19.02 -15.54
C SER A 20 11.60 18.20 -14.51
N GLY A 21 10.64 17.42 -15.00
CA GLY A 21 9.96 16.41 -14.19
C GLY A 21 11.00 15.38 -13.74
N CYS A 22 11.27 15.34 -12.43
CA CYS A 22 12.07 14.27 -11.85
C CYS A 22 11.18 13.02 -11.83
N PHE A 23 11.28 12.19 -12.86
CA PHE A 23 10.69 10.86 -12.84
C PHE A 23 11.58 9.97 -11.97
N ALA A 24 11.32 9.97 -10.67
CA ALA A 24 11.82 8.90 -9.81
C ALA A 24 11.13 7.61 -10.28
N GLN A 25 11.89 6.72 -10.93
CA GLN A 25 11.39 5.40 -11.28
C GLN A 25 11.10 4.66 -9.98
N ALA A 26 9.84 4.28 -9.76
CA ALA A 26 9.47 3.48 -8.61
C ALA A 26 10.18 2.12 -8.72
N GLU A 27 10.95 1.74 -7.70
CA GLU A 27 11.56 0.42 -7.61
C GLU A 27 10.45 -0.65 -7.53
N SER A 28 10.64 -1.77 -8.23
CA SER A 28 9.72 -2.92 -8.11
C SER A 28 9.76 -3.44 -6.68
N ILE A 29 8.61 -3.88 -6.16
CA ILE A 29 8.55 -4.53 -4.85
C ILE A 29 9.40 -5.80 -4.86
N GLU A 30 9.40 -6.56 -5.95
CA GLU A 30 10.14 -7.82 -6.07
C GLU A 30 11.66 -7.65 -5.96
N ASP A 31 12.19 -6.49 -6.35
CA ASP A 31 13.61 -6.17 -6.27
C ASP A 31 14.05 -5.72 -4.87
N GLN A 32 13.10 -5.46 -3.96
CA GLN A 32 13.38 -5.11 -2.58
C GLN A 32 13.76 -6.34 -1.76
N PRO A 33 14.64 -6.21 -0.75
CA PRO A 33 14.94 -7.31 0.15
C PRO A 33 13.64 -7.83 0.80
N GLN A 34 13.46 -9.15 0.74
CA GLN A 34 12.33 -9.81 1.37
C GLN A 34 12.44 -9.70 2.90
N ILE A 35 11.34 -9.34 3.54
CA ILE A 35 11.23 -9.17 4.98
C ILE A 35 10.36 -10.30 5.54
N ASP A 36 10.90 -11.06 6.47
CA ASP A 36 10.16 -12.07 7.21
C ASP A 36 9.20 -11.39 8.21
N ILE A 37 7.91 -11.66 8.05
CA ILE A 37 6.88 -11.18 8.96
C ILE A 37 6.73 -12.20 10.07
N ALA A 38 6.95 -11.77 11.31
CA ALA A 38 6.67 -12.55 12.49
C ALA A 38 6.15 -11.64 13.60
N ALA A 39 5.07 -12.06 14.28
CA ALA A 39 4.51 -11.33 15.40
C ALA A 39 4.07 -12.27 16.53
N GLN A 40 4.11 -11.74 17.75
CA GLN A 40 3.58 -12.44 18.91
C GLN A 40 2.05 -12.49 18.88
N HIS A 41 1.42 -11.43 18.37
CA HIS A 41 -0.02 -11.26 18.33
C HIS A 41 -0.47 -10.72 16.97
N TYR A 42 -1.63 -11.21 16.54
CA TYR A 42 -2.32 -10.79 15.33
C TYR A 42 -3.71 -10.32 15.71
N GLU A 43 -4.13 -9.18 15.18
CA GLU A 43 -5.42 -8.55 15.49
C GLU A 43 -6.14 -8.17 14.20
N VAL A 44 -7.41 -8.56 14.08
CA VAL A 44 -8.24 -8.17 12.93
C VAL A 44 -8.73 -6.74 13.16
N GLU A 45 -8.22 -5.78 12.38
CA GLU A 45 -8.62 -4.37 12.48
C GLU A 45 -9.91 -4.10 11.72
N SER A 46 -10.06 -4.69 10.53
CA SER A 46 -11.26 -4.52 9.71
C SER A 46 -11.53 -5.79 8.90
N MET A 47 -12.81 -6.01 8.59
CA MET A 47 -13.29 -7.16 7.86
C MET A 47 -14.49 -6.79 7.01
N HIS A 48 -14.49 -7.22 5.75
CA HIS A 48 -15.63 -7.10 4.85
C HIS A 48 -15.89 -8.46 4.19
N CYS A 49 -17.08 -9.00 4.40
CA CYS A 49 -17.45 -10.35 3.96
C CYS A 49 -18.63 -10.34 3.01
N ASN A 50 -18.40 -10.93 1.84
CA ASN A 50 -19.43 -11.21 0.84
C ASN A 50 -19.45 -12.73 0.60
N GLN A 51 -19.20 -13.18 -0.63
CA GLN A 51 -18.89 -14.59 -0.94
C GLN A 51 -17.48 -14.99 -0.50
N VAL A 52 -16.58 -14.00 -0.45
CA VAL A 52 -15.21 -14.10 0.03
C VAL A 52 -15.01 -12.90 0.96
N CYS A 53 -14.22 -13.08 2.01
CA CYS A 53 -13.90 -12.04 2.98
C CYS A 53 -12.55 -11.41 2.66
N VAL A 54 -12.44 -10.12 2.90
CA VAL A 54 -11.17 -9.42 2.98
C VAL A 54 -11.00 -8.85 4.38
N ALA A 55 -9.79 -8.95 4.93
CA ALA A 55 -9.47 -8.37 6.23
C ALA A 55 -8.13 -7.66 6.22
N THR A 56 -8.02 -6.66 7.10
CA THR A 56 -6.74 -6.10 7.52
C THR A 56 -6.38 -6.68 8.86
N VAL A 57 -5.25 -7.38 8.93
CA VAL A 57 -4.72 -7.99 10.14
C VAL A 57 -3.46 -7.24 10.56
N LYS A 58 -3.43 -6.72 11.79
CA LYS A 58 -2.25 -6.08 12.37
C LYS A 58 -1.29 -7.11 12.91
N ALA A 59 -0.02 -6.89 12.63
CA ALA A 59 1.09 -7.67 13.14
C ALA A 59 2.23 -6.69 13.49
N ASN A 60 2.36 -6.32 14.77
CA ASN A 60 3.24 -5.23 15.19
C ASN A 60 2.95 -3.92 14.40
N ASN A 61 3.95 -3.41 13.68
CA ASN A 61 3.85 -2.21 12.84
C ASN A 61 3.49 -2.53 11.38
N TYR A 62 3.05 -3.75 11.09
CA TYR A 62 2.63 -4.18 9.77
C TYR A 62 1.11 -4.31 9.69
N SER A 63 0.56 -4.00 8.52
CA SER A 63 -0.82 -4.29 8.15
C SER A 63 -0.81 -5.32 7.03
N ILE A 64 -1.39 -6.48 7.29
CA ILE A 64 -1.46 -7.60 6.35
C ILE A 64 -2.88 -7.62 5.79
N TYR A 65 -2.99 -7.45 4.48
CA TYR A 65 -4.27 -7.56 3.79
C TYR A 65 -4.43 -8.98 3.30
N VAL A 66 -5.53 -9.60 3.72
CA VAL A 66 -5.78 -11.01 3.44
C VAL A 66 -7.13 -11.16 2.76
N GLU A 67 -7.18 -12.07 1.80
CA GLU A 67 -8.43 -12.61 1.26
C GLU A 67 -8.64 -14.00 1.88
N TYR A 68 -9.84 -14.30 2.36
CA TYR A 68 -10.09 -15.58 2.99
C TYR A 68 -11.55 -16.03 2.87
N ARG A 69 -11.78 -17.31 3.12
CA ARG A 69 -13.11 -17.90 3.20
C ARG A 69 -13.29 -18.64 4.52
N LEU A 70 -14.49 -18.51 5.08
CA LEU A 70 -14.91 -19.26 6.26
C LEU A 70 -15.78 -20.45 5.87
N ASP A 71 -15.52 -21.58 6.52
CA ASP A 71 -16.41 -22.75 6.60
C ASP A 71 -16.62 -23.09 8.07
N ASP A 72 -17.86 -23.03 8.55
CA ASP A 72 -18.26 -23.22 9.96
C ASP A 72 -17.32 -22.52 10.97
N ALA A 73 -17.09 -21.21 10.77
CA ALA A 73 -16.20 -20.36 11.56
C ALA A 73 -14.70 -20.74 11.54
N SER A 74 -14.30 -21.69 10.71
CA SER A 74 -12.90 -22.03 10.43
C SER A 74 -12.45 -21.42 9.12
N VAL A 75 -11.19 -21.01 9.01
CA VAL A 75 -10.63 -20.50 7.75
C VAL A 75 -10.32 -21.67 6.82
N GLU A 76 -11.09 -21.82 5.74
CA GLU A 76 -10.91 -22.86 4.71
C GLU A 76 -9.77 -22.50 3.75
N PHE A 77 -9.66 -21.21 3.43
CA PHE A 77 -8.68 -20.66 2.50
C PHE A 77 -8.24 -19.28 2.99
N LEU A 78 -6.95 -18.99 2.85
CA LEU A 78 -6.38 -17.67 3.09
C LEU A 78 -5.30 -17.38 2.04
N ASP A 79 -5.36 -16.19 1.46
CA ASP A 79 -4.33 -15.62 0.61
C ASP A 79 -3.84 -14.28 1.17
N ILE A 80 -2.54 -14.03 1.07
CA ILE A 80 -1.93 -12.77 1.48
C ILE A 80 -1.88 -11.87 0.24
N LEU A 81 -2.71 -10.83 0.22
CA LEU A 81 -2.78 -9.91 -0.92
C LEU A 81 -1.57 -8.97 -0.94
N ASN A 82 -1.26 -8.36 0.20
CA ASN A 82 -0.08 -7.52 0.39
C ASN A 82 0.19 -7.26 1.87
N VAL A 83 1.43 -6.87 2.17
CA VAL A 83 1.85 -6.41 3.50
C VAL A 83 2.31 -4.97 3.40
N VAL A 84 1.81 -4.12 4.29
CA VAL A 84 2.13 -2.69 4.36
C VAL A 84 2.83 -2.38 5.66
N HIS A 85 3.95 -1.65 5.55
CA HIS A 85 4.62 -1.03 6.68
C HIS A 85 4.49 0.49 6.54
N PHE A 86 3.84 1.14 7.51
CA PHE A 86 3.40 2.54 7.42
C PHE A 86 2.48 2.80 6.22
N ASP A 87 3.01 3.35 5.14
CA ASP A 87 2.31 3.76 3.91
C ASP A 87 2.84 3.05 2.66
N LYS A 88 3.70 2.03 2.83
CA LYS A 88 4.37 1.34 1.72
C LYS A 88 4.10 -0.16 1.74
N THR A 89 3.73 -0.70 0.59
CA THR A 89 3.76 -2.14 0.36
C THR A 89 5.20 -2.61 0.31
N ILE A 90 5.50 -3.69 1.03
CA ILE A 90 6.85 -4.27 1.13
C ILE A 90 6.89 -5.67 0.51
N ASN A 91 8.09 -6.12 0.14
CA ASN A 91 8.33 -7.51 -0.20
C ASN A 91 8.35 -8.33 1.10
N ALA A 92 7.26 -9.02 1.39
CA ALA A 92 7.09 -9.75 2.64
C ALA A 92 7.01 -11.25 2.42
N TYR A 93 7.64 -11.99 3.31
CA TYR A 93 7.42 -13.42 3.47
C TYR A 93 6.63 -13.66 4.75
N VAL A 94 5.49 -14.35 4.63
CA VAL A 94 4.67 -14.79 5.76
C VAL A 94 4.74 -16.30 5.77
N ASP A 95 5.40 -16.87 6.77
CA ASP A 95 5.54 -18.31 6.85
C ASP A 95 4.23 -19.00 7.29
N ARG A 96 4.22 -20.33 7.19
CA ARG A 96 3.05 -21.14 7.55
C ARG A 96 2.60 -20.96 9.01
N TYR A 97 3.52 -20.87 9.97
CA TYR A 97 3.17 -20.72 11.38
C TYR A 97 2.52 -19.36 11.64
N GLU A 98 2.96 -18.33 10.93
CA GLU A 98 2.36 -17.00 11.01
C GLU A 98 0.97 -16.98 10.33
N ILE A 99 0.79 -17.68 9.21
CA ILE A 99 -0.53 -17.90 8.59
C ILE A 99 -1.49 -18.60 9.57
N GLU A 100 -1.03 -19.61 10.32
CA GLU A 100 -1.86 -20.30 11.31
C GLU A 100 -2.33 -19.36 12.44
N LYS A 101 -1.47 -18.44 12.88
CA LYS A 101 -1.85 -17.40 13.86
C LYS A 101 -2.86 -16.39 13.28
N ILE A 102 -2.68 -15.99 12.02
CA ILE A 102 -3.63 -15.12 11.31
C ILE A 102 -4.99 -15.80 11.22
N ASN A 103 -5.04 -17.08 10.82
CA ASN A 103 -6.28 -17.86 10.77
C ASN A 103 -6.97 -17.92 12.14
N ALA A 104 -6.21 -18.13 13.22
CA ALA A 104 -6.73 -18.13 14.58
C ALA A 104 -7.30 -16.76 14.99
N ALA A 105 -6.64 -15.66 14.62
CA ALA A 105 -7.13 -14.32 14.87
C ALA A 105 -8.43 -14.03 14.11
N ILE A 106 -8.51 -14.44 12.85
CA ILE A 106 -9.71 -14.32 12.02
C ILE A 106 -10.86 -15.13 12.61
N ALA A 107 -10.67 -16.43 12.85
CA ALA A 107 -11.70 -17.29 13.44
C ALA A 107 -12.16 -16.78 14.82
N GLY A 108 -11.25 -16.25 15.63
CA GLY A 108 -11.56 -15.67 16.94
C GLY A 108 -12.29 -14.32 16.88
N GLY A 109 -12.15 -13.58 15.78
CA GLY A 109 -12.78 -12.28 15.55
C GLY A 109 -14.20 -12.35 14.98
N VAL A 110 -14.65 -13.50 14.48
CA VAL A 110 -16.00 -13.72 13.89
C VAL A 110 -17.07 -13.91 14.99
N LYS A 111 -17.06 -13.06 16.03
CA LYS A 111 -18.04 -13.11 17.13
C LYS A 111 -19.18 -12.11 16.96
#